data_AF-A0A524M3E6-F1
#
_entry.id   AF-A0A524M3E6-F1
#
_cell.length_a   1.000
_cell.length_b   1.000
_cell.length_c   1.000
_cell.angle_alpha   90.00
_cell.angle_beta   90.00
_cell.angle_gamma   90.00
#
_symmetry.space_group_name_H-M   'P 1'
#
loop_
_entity.id
_entity.type
_entity.pdbx_description
1 polymer ?
#
loop_
_entity_poly.entity_id
_entity_poly.type
_entity_poly.pdbx_seq_one_letter_code
_entity_poly.pdbx_strand_id
1 'polypeptide(L)'
;MLREIRQVRQIAGQHARRWFTDDNWDLFVWHEGPKLLGFQLTYDKDRSERAITWMEGEAPRLSRIDSGKANGTAGGGMKTPILREDRGALPADIVIRFHRDSAKIDAVARRYVFSRLRVLVAEDAR
;
A
#
# COMPACT_ATOMS: atom_id res chain seq x y z
N MET A 1 -1.31 6.77 -12.99
CA MET A 1 -0.35 5.69 -13.29
C MET A 1 0.81 5.87 -12.34
N LEU A 2 1.17 4.81 -11.62
CA LEU A 2 2.25 4.81 -10.65
C LEU A 2 3.59 5.20 -11.31
N ARG A 3 4.35 6.04 -10.61
CA ARG A 3 5.71 6.44 -11.00
C ARG A 3 6.65 6.30 -9.81
N GLU A 4 7.90 5.93 -10.08
CA GLU A 4 8.93 5.80 -9.05
C GLU A 4 9.49 7.16 -8.65
N ILE A 5 9.59 7.40 -7.35
CA ILE A 5 10.34 8.51 -6.77
C ILE A 5 11.72 7.96 -6.40
N ARG A 6 12.77 8.38 -7.10
CA ARG A 6 14.12 7.78 -6.95
C ARG A 6 14.88 8.29 -5.71
N GLN A 7 14.64 9.53 -5.30
CA GLN A 7 15.35 10.16 -4.18
C GLN A 7 14.57 10.00 -2.86
N VAL A 8 14.20 8.76 -2.52
CA VAL A 8 13.53 8.48 -1.24
C VAL A 8 14.55 8.44 -0.12
N ARG A 9 14.25 9.10 1.00
CA ARG A 9 15.03 8.99 2.23
C ARG A 9 15.09 7.52 2.67
N GLN A 10 16.31 7.01 2.76
CA GLN A 10 16.64 5.74 3.40
C GLN A 10 17.00 5.99 4.87
N ILE A 11 16.63 5.07 5.76
CA ILE A 11 16.88 5.20 7.20
C ILE A 11 17.90 4.14 7.59
N ALA A 12 19.00 4.56 8.20
CA ALA A 12 20.03 3.64 8.68
C ALA A 12 19.43 2.64 9.68
N GLY A 13 19.76 1.36 9.53
CA GLY A 13 19.19 0.27 10.33
C GLY A 13 17.83 -0.23 9.86
N GLN A 14 17.25 0.31 8.78
CA GLN A 14 16.07 -0.22 8.13
C GLN A 14 16.41 -0.78 6.74
N HIS A 15 15.58 -1.70 6.24
CA HIS A 15 15.69 -2.19 4.87
C HIS A 15 15.52 -1.05 3.87
N ALA A 16 16.28 -1.12 2.77
CA ALA A 16 16.15 -0.17 1.67
C ALA A 16 14.73 -0.23 1.12
N ARG A 17 14.17 0.93 0.75
CA ARG A 17 12.84 1.02 0.17
C ARG A 17 12.79 1.81 -1.12
N ARG A 18 11.94 1.35 -2.01
CA ARG A 18 11.51 2.06 -3.23
C ARG A 18 10.11 2.60 -3.02
N TRP A 19 9.83 3.78 -3.56
CA TRP A 19 8.52 4.42 -3.46
C TRP A 19 7.96 4.67 -4.85
N PHE A 20 6.76 4.17 -5.09
CA PHE A 20 5.97 4.44 -6.27
C PHE A 20 4.67 5.12 -5.87
N THR A 21 4.29 6.20 -6.55
CA THR A 21 3.10 6.97 -6.19
C THR A 21 2.37 7.52 -7.39
N ASP A 22 1.06 7.69 -7.23
CA ASP A 22 0.22 8.56 -8.03
C ASP A 22 -0.95 9.07 -7.17
N ASP A 23 -1.95 9.69 -7.80
CA ASP A 23 -3.10 10.26 -7.11
C ASP A 23 -3.92 9.20 -6.34
N ASN A 24 -3.91 7.94 -6.79
CA ASN A 24 -4.69 6.85 -6.20
C ASN A 24 -3.88 5.96 -5.25
N TRP A 25 -2.56 5.86 -5.47
CA TRP A 25 -1.73 4.82 -4.89
C TRP A 25 -0.49 5.40 -4.21
N ASP A 26 -0.12 4.84 -3.07
CA ASP A 26 1.25 4.89 -2.56
C ASP A 26 1.74 3.46 -2.35
N LEU A 27 2.83 3.10 -3.00
CA LEU A 27 3.45 1.78 -2.90
C LEU A 27 4.88 1.95 -2.39
N PHE A 28 5.14 1.43 -1.20
CA PHE A 28 6.48 1.25 -0.67
C PHE A 28 6.87 -0.22 -0.83
N VAL A 29 8.06 -0.48 -1.36
CA VAL A 29 8.60 -1.84 -1.50
C VAL A 29 9.94 -1.91 -0.77
N TRP A 30 10.04 -2.78 0.22
CA TRP A 30 11.28 -3.04 0.95
C TRP A 30 12.10 -4.14 0.26
N HIS A 31 13.41 -3.95 0.22
CA HIS A 31 14.31 -4.88 -0.44
C HIS A 31 15.69 -4.93 0.22
N GLU A 32 16.38 -6.04 -0.01
CA GLU A 32 17.79 -6.26 0.32
C GLU A 32 18.49 -6.77 -0.94
N GLY A 33 19.28 -5.88 -1.58
CA GLY A 33 19.80 -6.14 -2.92
C GLY A 33 18.67 -6.45 -3.92
N PRO A 34 18.71 -7.61 -4.62
CA PRO A 34 17.67 -8.03 -5.55
C PRO A 34 16.44 -8.67 -4.87
N LYS A 35 16.52 -8.99 -3.57
CA LYS A 35 15.43 -9.67 -2.84
C LYS A 35 14.40 -8.67 -2.35
N LEU A 36 13.12 -8.90 -2.67
CA LEU A 36 12.00 -8.13 -2.11
C LEU A 36 11.53 -8.75 -0.80
N LEU A 37 11.52 -7.95 0.27
CA LEU A 37 11.20 -8.38 1.63
C LEU A 37 9.74 -8.14 2.00
N GLY A 38 9.08 -7.20 1.33
CA GLY A 38 7.71 -6.85 1.61
C GLY A 38 7.29 -5.58 0.91
N PHE A 39 6.03 -5.19 1.13
CA PHE A 39 5.49 -3.94 0.63
C PHE A 39 4.39 -3.38 1.54
N GLN A 40 4.16 -2.09 1.41
CA GLN A 40 2.94 -1.44 1.86
C GLN A 40 2.28 -0.75 0.67
N LEU A 41 1.03 -1.10 0.41
CA LEU A 41 0.20 -0.48 -0.61
C LEU A 41 -0.94 0.29 0.06
N THR A 42 -0.95 1.60 -0.13
CA THR A 42 -2.00 2.50 0.34
C THR A 42 -2.87 2.93 -0.85
N TYR A 43 -4.19 2.91 -0.66
CA TYR A 43 -5.18 3.17 -1.71
C TYR A 43 -6.45 3.83 -1.17
N ASP A 44 -7.33 4.24 -2.07
CA ASP A 44 -8.61 4.93 -1.78
C ASP A 44 -8.44 6.19 -0.91
N LYS A 45 -7.36 6.95 -1.18
CA LYS A 45 -6.96 8.16 -0.45
C LYS A 45 -8.08 9.20 -0.30
N ASP A 46 -8.97 9.31 -1.29
CA ASP A 46 -10.05 10.31 -1.31
C ASP A 46 -11.33 9.90 -0.56
N ARG A 47 -11.51 8.61 -0.22
CA ARG A 47 -12.77 8.10 0.35
C ARG A 47 -12.61 7.54 1.75
N SER A 48 -11.76 6.53 1.87
CA SER A 48 -11.50 5.80 3.11
C SER A 48 -10.16 5.14 2.90
N GLU A 49 -9.10 5.89 3.17
CA GLU A 49 -7.73 5.44 2.94
C GLU A 49 -7.49 4.10 3.63
N ARG A 50 -6.92 3.17 2.90
CA ARG A 50 -6.65 1.80 3.34
C ARG A 50 -5.21 1.45 3.00
N ALA A 51 -4.61 0.62 3.83
CA ALA A 51 -3.26 0.11 3.63
C ALA A 51 -3.27 -1.42 3.68
N ILE A 52 -2.49 -2.05 2.81
CA ILE A 52 -2.14 -3.46 2.85
C ILE A 52 -0.66 -3.53 3.13
N THR A 53 -0.29 -4.16 4.24
CA THR A 53 1.11 -4.42 4.57
C THR A 53 1.37 -5.91 4.46
N TRP A 54 2.37 -6.27 3.66
CA TRP A 54 2.85 -7.64 3.51
C TRP A 54 4.34 -7.67 3.78
N MET A 55 4.77 -8.47 4.75
CA MET A 55 6.18 -8.72 5.06
C MET A 55 6.46 -10.22 4.94
N GLU A 56 7.65 -10.57 4.44
CA GLU A 56 8.10 -11.96 4.39
C GLU A 56 8.17 -12.54 5.82
N GLY A 57 7.58 -13.71 6.02
CA GLY A 57 7.52 -14.36 7.33
C GLY A 57 6.39 -13.87 8.26
N GLU A 58 5.58 -12.91 7.83
CA GLU A 58 4.45 -12.40 8.61
C GLU A 58 3.10 -12.64 7.92
N ALA A 59 2.03 -12.67 8.71
CA ALA A 59 0.68 -12.64 8.19
C ALA A 59 0.39 -11.28 7.54
N PRO A 60 -0.35 -11.24 6.41
CA PRO A 60 -0.72 -9.99 5.77
C PRO A 60 -1.66 -9.19 6.67
N ARG A 61 -1.50 -7.86 6.64
CA ARG A 61 -2.31 -6.94 7.44
C ARG A 61 -3.06 -6.00 6.50
N LEU A 62 -4.38 -6.04 6.53
CA LEU A 62 -5.21 -5.00 5.95
C LEU A 62 -5.53 -3.98 7.05
N SER A 63 -5.54 -2.71 6.70
CA SER A 63 -5.78 -1.65 7.65
C SER A 63 -6.57 -0.51 7.04
N ARG A 64 -7.43 0.13 7.83
CA ARG A 64 -8.02 1.42 7.51
C ARG A 64 -7.19 2.51 8.16
N ILE A 65 -6.87 3.54 7.39
CA ILE A 65 -6.19 4.73 7.86
C ILE A 65 -7.27 5.75 8.21
N ASP A 66 -7.42 6.03 9.50
CA ASP A 66 -8.22 7.15 9.96
C ASP A 66 -7.33 8.40 9.97
N SER A 67 -7.44 9.22 8.92
CA SER A 67 -6.65 10.43 8.75
C SER A 67 -7.13 11.59 9.64
N GLY A 68 -8.16 11.38 10.48
CA GLY A 68 -8.58 12.38 11.46
C GLY A 68 -9.09 13.71 10.86
N LYS A 69 -9.36 13.77 9.55
CA LYS A 69 -10.00 14.92 8.90
C LYS A 69 -11.46 15.01 9.35
N ALA A 70 -11.68 15.62 10.51
CA ALA A 70 -12.98 16.15 10.86
C ALA A 70 -13.34 17.22 9.82
N ASN A 71 -14.43 17.00 9.10
CA ASN A 71 -15.06 18.03 8.28
C ASN A 71 -15.25 19.29 9.14
N GLY A 72 -14.56 20.36 8.77
CA GLY A 72 -14.85 21.75 9.13
C GLY A 72 -15.09 22.07 10.62
N THR A 73 -14.04 22.41 11.35
CA THR A 73 -14.04 23.60 12.24
C THR A 73 -12.59 23.97 12.54
N ALA A 74 -12.29 25.27 12.46
CA ALA A 74 -10.98 25.83 12.77
C ALA A 74 -10.53 25.40 14.19
N GLY A 75 -9.30 24.87 14.31
CA GLY A 75 -8.61 24.74 15.61
C GLY A 75 -8.29 23.33 16.15
N GLY A 76 -8.41 22.24 15.37
CA GLY A 76 -8.10 20.88 15.86
C GLY A 76 -6.75 20.33 15.39
N GLY A 77 -5.82 20.08 16.30
CA GLY A 77 -4.44 19.67 16.03
C GLY A 77 -4.27 18.43 15.14
N MET A 78 -3.13 18.38 14.45
CA MET A 78 -2.67 17.24 13.63
C MET A 78 -2.77 15.94 14.44
N LYS A 79 -3.83 15.16 14.23
CA LYS A 79 -3.93 13.81 14.81
C LYS A 79 -3.11 12.87 13.93
N THR A 80 -2.16 12.17 14.55
CA THR A 80 -1.34 11.14 13.90
C THR A 80 -2.26 10.07 13.29
N PRO A 81 -2.12 9.70 12.01
CA PRO A 81 -2.92 8.65 11.41
C PRO A 81 -2.80 7.34 12.19
N ILE A 82 -3.94 6.72 12.53
CA ILE A 82 -3.97 5.44 13.25
C ILE A 82 -4.34 4.33 12.27
N LEU A 83 -3.48 3.31 12.18
CA LEU A 83 -3.76 2.06 11.47
C LEU A 83 -4.70 1.21 12.32
N ARG A 84 -5.93 0.99 11.84
CA ARG A 84 -6.87 0.03 12.44
C ARG A 84 -6.91 -1.22 11.59
N GLU A 85 -6.70 -2.40 12.20
CA GLU A 85 -6.81 -3.69 11.52
C GLU A 85 -8.19 -3.83 10.85
N ASP A 86 -8.18 -4.12 9.55
CA ASP A 86 -9.37 -4.42 8.76
C ASP A 86 -9.39 -5.94 8.54
N ARG A 87 -10.38 -6.63 9.11
CA ARG A 87 -10.52 -8.08 8.97
C ARG A 87 -11.27 -8.50 7.70
N GLY A 88 -11.59 -7.54 6.82
CA GLY A 88 -12.22 -7.79 5.55
C GLY A 88 -11.26 -8.39 4.50
N ALA A 89 -11.83 -8.99 3.47
CA ALA A 89 -11.08 -9.41 2.30
C ALA A 89 -10.76 -8.22 1.38
N LEU A 90 -9.73 -8.36 0.54
CA LEU A 90 -9.41 -7.36 -0.46
C LEU A 90 -10.46 -7.42 -1.60
N PRO A 91 -11.13 -6.30 -1.93
CA PRO A 91 -12.02 -6.28 -3.09
C PRO A 91 -11.26 -6.55 -4.40
N ALA A 92 -11.82 -7.41 -5.25
CA ALA A 92 -11.18 -7.80 -6.51
C ALA A 92 -10.89 -6.61 -7.45
N ASP A 93 -11.71 -5.55 -7.40
CA ASP A 93 -11.52 -4.35 -8.21
C ASP A 93 -10.20 -3.63 -7.89
N ILE A 94 -9.74 -3.67 -6.62
CA ILE A 94 -8.46 -3.10 -6.22
C ILE A 94 -7.31 -3.78 -6.95
N VAL A 95 -7.38 -5.10 -7.14
CA VAL A 95 -6.37 -5.86 -7.89
C VAL A 95 -6.36 -5.50 -9.37
N ILE A 96 -7.54 -5.34 -9.97
CA ILE A 96 -7.69 -4.92 -11.37
C ILE A 96 -7.15 -3.51 -11.58
N ARG A 97 -7.53 -2.55 -10.73
CA ARG A 97 -7.06 -1.17 -10.80
C ARG A 97 -5.55 -1.10 -10.59
N PHE A 98 -5.01 -1.81 -9.59
CA PHE A 98 -3.56 -1.86 -9.35
C PHE A 98 -2.83 -2.43 -10.57
N HIS A 99 -3.32 -3.52 -11.16
CA HIS A 99 -2.69 -4.11 -12.35
C HIS A 99 -2.58 -3.11 -13.51
N ARG A 100 -3.65 -2.34 -13.76
CA ARG A 100 -3.65 -1.28 -14.78
C ARG A 100 -2.70 -0.14 -14.41
N ASP A 101 -2.80 0.36 -13.19
CA ASP A 101 -2.14 1.61 -12.79
C ASP A 101 -0.63 1.42 -12.53
N SER A 102 -0.20 0.20 -12.22
CA SER A 102 1.20 -0.20 -12.08
C SER A 102 1.91 -0.48 -13.41
N ALA A 103 1.27 -0.28 -14.57
CA ALA A 103 1.82 -0.70 -15.86
C ALA A 103 3.22 -0.15 -16.20
N LYS A 104 3.60 0.99 -15.61
CA LYS A 104 4.84 1.71 -15.90
C LYS A 104 5.93 1.58 -14.83
N ILE A 105 5.69 0.85 -13.75
CA ILE A 105 6.71 0.62 -12.70
C ILE A 105 7.55 -0.62 -13.03
N ASP A 106 8.64 -0.79 -12.28
CA ASP A 106 9.51 -1.95 -12.37
C ASP A 106 8.73 -3.29 -12.35
N ALA A 107 9.05 -4.16 -13.30
CA ALA A 107 8.33 -5.42 -13.52
C ALA A 107 8.48 -6.40 -12.34
N VAL A 108 9.63 -6.39 -11.67
CA VAL A 108 9.88 -7.26 -10.51
C VAL A 108 9.00 -6.84 -9.35
N ALA A 109 9.02 -5.56 -8.98
CA ALA A 109 8.13 -5.00 -7.95
C ALA A 109 6.66 -5.20 -8.30
N ARG A 110 6.24 -4.89 -9.53
CA ARG A 110 4.87 -5.07 -10.00
C ARG A 110 4.38 -6.49 -9.85
N ARG A 111 5.14 -7.47 -10.37
CA ARG A 111 4.76 -8.90 -10.31
C ARG A 111 4.70 -9.41 -8.88
N TYR A 112 5.64 -8.98 -8.04
CA TYR A 112 5.67 -9.35 -6.63
C TYR A 112 4.41 -8.87 -5.90
N VAL A 113 4.08 -7.58 -5.98
CA VAL A 113 2.89 -7.01 -5.32
C VAL A 113 1.63 -7.65 -5.87
N PHE A 114 1.48 -7.73 -7.20
CA PHE A 114 0.30 -8.30 -7.84
C PHE A 114 0.02 -9.74 -7.40
N SER A 115 1.05 -10.59 -7.30
CA SER A 115 0.85 -11.99 -6.89
C SER A 115 0.36 -12.11 -5.44
N ARG A 116 0.77 -11.20 -4.54
CA ARG A 116 0.33 -11.20 -3.13
C ARG A 116 -1.08 -10.63 -2.99
N LEU A 117 -1.41 -9.57 -3.73
CA LEU A 117 -2.77 -9.03 -3.72
C LEU A 117 -3.80 -10.08 -4.14
N ARG A 118 -3.48 -10.93 -5.14
CA ARG A 118 -4.36 -12.03 -5.57
C ARG A 118 -4.64 -13.06 -4.47
N VAL A 119 -3.74 -13.26 -3.51
CA VAL A 119 -3.95 -14.16 -2.36
C VAL A 119 -4.94 -13.55 -1.36
N LEU A 120 -5.04 -12.22 -1.32
CA LEU A 120 -5.91 -11.49 -0.38
C LEU A 120 -7.33 -11.26 -0.89
N VAL A 121 -7.57 -11.53 -2.17
CA VAL A 121 -8.91 -11.44 -2.74
C VAL A 121 -9.76 -12.54 -2.14
N ALA A 122 -10.95 -12.19 -1.64
CA ALA A 122 -11.92 -13.23 -1.30
C ALA A 122 -12.21 -14.05 -2.55
N GLU A 123 -12.13 -15.38 -2.45
CA GLU A 123 -12.92 -16.19 -3.36
C GLU A 123 -14.37 -15.82 -3.07
N ASP A 124 -14.99 -15.02 -3.95
CA ASP A 124 -16.41 -14.77 -3.90
C ASP A 124 -17.08 -16.14 -3.80
N ALA A 125 -17.65 -16.43 -2.63
CA ALA A 125 -18.46 -17.59 -2.39
C ALA A 125 -19.60 -17.51 -3.41
N ARG A 126 -19.48 -18.38 -4.41
CA ARG A 126 -20.42 -18.55 -5.50
C ARG A 126 -21.79 -18.95 -4.99
#